data_AF-A0A1F5F688-F1
#
_entry.id   AF-A0A1F5F688-F1
#
_cell.length_a   1.000
_cell.length_b   1.000
_cell.length_c   1.000
_cell.angle_alpha   90.00
_cell.angle_beta   90.00
_cell.angle_gamma   90.00
#
_symmetry.space_group_name_H-M   'P 1'
#
loop_
_entity.id
_entity.type
_entity.pdbx_description
1 polymer ?
#
loop_
_entity_poly.entity_id
_entity_poly.type
_entity_poly.pdbx_seq_one_letter_code
_entity_poly.pdbx_strand_id
1 'polypeptide(L)'
;MTVEERLEKLERELAAAKRRNRHLIIAAGLTLGLLTLAWFTTGSAGPVLAQETDNIIRAKGFVLVDDEGRTRIELRVTESGPGIFVWDEKGTSRAGLGLVGDEPVLSLRDENGNTRVGLAALKGGPALSLSDEKGNLRTTFNVTADGAGLVLFDKHGVNIAGLVEDKDGPAMVLFDKNGKVRTYLFVDKEGPQLKMFDENFIFRTALVVTKNGPVLGMYGKNGDKLIRLFEAEDGPALVLYDKNGAPIWEAP
;
A
#
# COMPACT_ATOMS: atom_id res chain seq x y z
N MET A 1 40.61 -33.70 89.77
CA MET A 1 40.41 -32.65 88.77
C MET A 1 39.18 -31.87 89.15
N THR A 2 39.39 -30.68 89.71
CA THR A 2 38.30 -29.84 90.23
C THR A 2 37.55 -29.15 89.09
N VAL A 3 36.38 -28.57 89.39
CA VAL A 3 35.57 -27.86 88.38
C VAL A 3 36.33 -26.66 87.81
N GLU A 4 37.13 -25.96 88.63
CA GLU A 4 37.95 -24.83 88.16
C GLU A 4 39.05 -25.25 87.18
N GLU A 5 39.74 -26.37 87.44
CA GLU A 5 40.78 -26.88 86.53
C GLU A 5 40.22 -27.30 85.17
N ARG A 6 38.99 -27.85 85.14
CA ARG A 6 38.29 -28.15 83.89
C ARG A 6 37.89 -26.88 83.15
N LEU A 7 37.47 -25.84 83.88
CA LEU A 7 37.05 -24.57 83.29
C LEU A 7 38.23 -23.86 82.62
N GLU A 8 39.37 -23.73 83.31
CA GLU A 8 40.56 -23.10 82.72
C GLU A 8 41.10 -23.86 81.52
N LYS A 9 41.08 -25.20 81.57
CA LYS A 9 41.49 -26.04 80.43
C LYS A 9 40.56 -25.82 79.24
N LEU A 10 39.24 -25.80 79.48
CA LEU A 10 38.24 -25.52 78.45
C LEU A 10 38.40 -24.11 77.85
N GLU A 11 38.70 -23.10 78.66
CA GLU A 11 38.89 -21.72 78.17
C GLU A 11 40.15 -21.58 77.32
N ARG A 12 41.26 -22.24 77.69
CA ARG A 12 42.49 -22.26 76.89
C ARG A 12 42.28 -23.01 75.57
N GLU A 13 41.60 -24.15 75.60
CA GLU A 13 41.26 -24.91 74.39
C GLU A 13 40.29 -24.12 73.49
N LEU A 14 39.31 -23.42 74.07
CA LEU A 14 38.38 -22.56 73.33
C LEU A 14 39.10 -21.37 72.68
N ALA A 15 40.04 -20.74 73.39
CA ALA A 15 40.83 -19.64 72.84
C ALA A 15 41.75 -20.09 71.69
N ALA A 16 42.36 -21.28 71.81
CA ALA A 16 43.15 -21.88 70.76
C ALA A 16 42.29 -22.30 69.54
N ALA A 17 41.11 -22.87 69.79
CA ALA A 17 40.14 -23.25 68.76
C ALA A 17 39.59 -22.03 68.01
N LYS A 18 39.26 -20.93 68.71
CA LYS A 18 38.82 -19.67 68.09
C LYS A 18 39.89 -19.07 67.18
N ARG A 19 41.17 -19.11 67.57
CA ARG A 19 42.27 -18.64 66.71
C ARG A 19 42.43 -19.50 65.47
N ARG A 20 42.39 -20.84 65.60
CA ARG A 20 42.44 -21.78 64.46
C ARG A 20 41.26 -21.58 63.51
N ASN A 21 40.03 -21.48 64.03
CA ASN A 21 38.84 -21.21 63.22
C ASN A 21 38.93 -19.87 62.48
N ARG A 22 39.47 -18.82 63.10
CA ARG A 22 39.67 -17.53 62.42
C ARG A 22 40.63 -17.65 61.23
N HIS A 23 41.73 -18.37 61.38
CA HIS A 23 42.66 -18.61 60.27
C HIS A 23 42.07 -19.50 59.18
N LEU A 24 41.27 -20.52 59.55
CA LEU A 24 40.57 -21.38 58.58
C LEU A 24 39.51 -20.61 57.78
N ILE A 25 38.75 -19.72 58.43
CA ILE A 25 37.75 -18.86 57.75
C ILE A 25 38.44 -17.91 56.76
N ILE A 26 39.57 -17.30 57.15
CA ILE A 26 40.34 -16.42 56.25
C ILE A 26 40.92 -17.22 55.07
N ALA A 27 41.49 -18.40 55.31
CA ALA A 27 42.00 -19.26 54.26
C ALA A 27 40.90 -19.73 53.29
N ALA A 28 39.75 -20.15 53.82
CA ALA A 28 38.59 -20.54 53.03
C ALA A 28 38.07 -19.37 52.16
N GLY A 29 38.01 -18.15 52.73
CA GLY A 29 37.64 -16.93 52.01
C GLY A 29 38.63 -16.59 50.88
N LEU A 30 39.93 -16.73 51.11
CA LEU A 30 40.96 -16.52 50.09
C LEU A 30 40.87 -17.58 48.98
N THR A 31 40.64 -18.85 49.32
CA THR A 31 40.44 -19.90 48.31
C THR A 31 39.16 -19.69 47.49
N LEU A 32 38.06 -19.28 48.12
CA LEU A 32 36.83 -18.95 47.39
C LEU A 32 37.05 -17.72 46.48
N GLY A 33 37.74 -16.69 46.97
CA GLY A 33 38.06 -15.50 46.17
C GLY A 33 38.96 -15.80 44.98
N LEU A 34 39.94 -16.70 45.13
CA LEU A 34 40.78 -17.15 44.02
C LEU A 34 40.01 -18.03 43.03
N LEU A 35 39.09 -18.87 43.51
CA LEU A 35 38.23 -19.69 42.65
C LEU A 35 37.22 -18.84 41.87
N THR A 36 36.65 -17.78 42.47
CA THR A 36 35.76 -16.85 41.75
C THR A 36 36.53 -15.99 40.75
N LEU A 37 37.76 -15.56 41.08
CA LEU A 37 38.63 -14.85 40.14
C LEU A 37 39.08 -15.73 38.98
N ALA A 38 39.36 -17.01 39.24
CA ALA A 38 39.63 -18.01 38.20
C ALA A 38 38.40 -18.21 37.31
N TRP A 39 37.20 -18.30 37.87
CA TRP A 39 35.96 -18.43 37.09
C TRP A 39 35.63 -17.19 36.24
N PHE A 40 35.95 -15.99 36.73
CA PHE A 40 35.83 -14.75 35.94
C PHE A 40 36.89 -14.60 34.84
N THR A 41 38.10 -15.13 35.05
CA THR A 41 39.19 -15.08 34.05
C THR A 41 39.14 -16.22 33.05
N THR A 42 38.47 -17.33 33.39
CA THR A 42 38.25 -18.50 32.51
C THR A 42 36.78 -18.70 32.16
N GLY A 43 35.96 -17.66 32.28
CA GLY A 43 34.55 -17.62 31.87
C GLY A 43 34.40 -17.89 30.37
N SER A 44 34.40 -19.18 30.02
CA SER A 44 33.80 -19.80 28.85
C SER A 44 34.03 -19.10 27.50
N ALA A 45 35.27 -19.13 27.01
CA ALA A 45 35.52 -19.42 25.61
C ALA A 45 35.68 -20.95 25.47
N GLY A 46 34.58 -21.70 25.62
CA GLY A 46 34.53 -22.98 24.91
C GLY A 46 34.69 -22.68 23.41
N PRO A 47 35.13 -23.63 22.57
CA PRO A 47 34.84 -23.49 21.17
C PRO A 47 33.32 -23.44 21.07
N VAL A 48 32.77 -22.23 20.97
CA VAL A 48 31.54 -22.03 20.24
C VAL A 48 31.94 -22.55 18.88
N LEU A 49 31.61 -23.83 18.63
CA LEU A 49 31.32 -24.26 17.28
C LEU A 49 30.38 -23.16 16.81
N ALA A 50 30.89 -22.28 15.96
CA ALA A 50 30.12 -21.25 15.32
C ALA A 50 29.06 -22.03 14.55
N GLN A 51 27.95 -22.31 15.23
CA GLN A 51 26.69 -22.50 14.58
C GLN A 51 26.56 -21.21 13.80
N GLU A 52 26.60 -21.33 12.46
CA GLU A 52 26.13 -20.26 11.58
C GLU A 52 24.80 -19.81 12.17
N THR A 53 24.86 -18.75 12.97
CA THR A 53 23.65 -18.08 13.40
C THR A 53 23.15 -17.51 12.10
N ASP A 54 22.04 -18.05 11.60
CA ASP A 54 21.26 -17.40 10.55
C ASP A 54 21.34 -15.90 10.79
N ASN A 55 21.74 -15.12 9.78
CA ASN A 55 21.95 -13.67 9.86
C ASN A 55 20.61 -12.92 10.12
N ILE A 56 19.92 -13.25 11.22
CA ILE A 56 18.56 -12.86 11.61
C ILE A 56 18.67 -12.05 12.89
N ILE A 57 18.30 -10.78 12.81
CA ILE A 57 18.15 -9.93 13.98
C ILE A 57 16.68 -9.95 14.41
N ARG A 58 16.40 -10.44 15.62
CA ARG A 58 15.05 -10.43 16.22
C ARG A 58 14.93 -9.23 17.15
N ALA A 59 14.03 -8.31 16.83
CA ALA A 59 13.74 -7.13 17.64
C ALA A 59 12.24 -6.81 17.62
N LYS A 60 11.77 -6.09 18.64
CA LYS A 60 10.40 -5.53 18.65
C LYS A 60 10.28 -4.31 17.71
N GLY A 61 11.40 -3.66 17.42
CA GLY A 61 11.50 -2.61 16.43
C GLY A 61 12.93 -2.16 16.21
N PHE A 62 13.16 -1.43 15.13
CA PHE A 62 14.40 -0.74 14.82
C PHE A 62 14.08 0.73 14.62
N VAL A 63 14.84 1.60 15.27
CA VAL A 63 14.66 3.06 15.19
C VAL A 63 16.00 3.64 14.76
N LEU A 64 16.03 4.25 13.57
CA LEU A 64 17.13 5.07 13.13
C LEU A 64 16.85 6.50 13.57
N VAL A 65 17.79 7.09 14.32
CA VAL A 65 17.73 8.48 14.77
C VAL A 65 18.80 9.33 14.06
N ASP A 66 18.57 10.64 13.96
CA ASP A 66 19.60 11.61 13.55
C ASP A 66 20.50 12.04 14.72
N ASP A 67 21.45 12.95 14.46
CA ASP A 67 22.42 13.44 15.43
C ASP A 67 21.77 14.18 16.61
N GLU A 68 20.57 14.74 16.40
CA GLU A 68 19.76 15.35 17.45
C GLU A 68 18.88 14.35 18.21
N GLY A 69 18.94 13.06 17.87
CA GLY A 69 18.17 11.99 18.50
C GLY A 69 16.72 11.88 18.01
N ARG A 70 16.36 12.54 16.90
CA ARG A 70 15.01 12.47 16.31
C ARG A 70 14.88 11.23 15.44
N THR A 71 13.77 10.52 15.55
CA THR A 71 13.47 9.36 14.71
C THR A 71 13.36 9.77 13.23
N ARG A 72 14.08 9.06 12.35
CA ARG A 72 14.04 9.25 10.89
C ARG A 72 13.47 8.05 10.15
N ILE A 73 13.76 6.84 10.62
CA ILE A 73 13.19 5.59 10.08
C ILE A 73 12.79 4.69 11.25
N GLU A 74 11.62 4.08 11.16
CA GLU A 74 11.12 3.14 12.16
C GLU A 74 10.59 1.86 11.49
N LEU A 75 11.13 0.71 11.89
CA LEU A 75 10.57 -0.61 11.61
C LEU A 75 9.90 -1.12 12.89
N ARG A 76 8.60 -1.33 12.89
CA ARG A 76 7.88 -1.85 14.07
C ARG A 76 6.58 -2.53 13.70
N VAL A 77 6.03 -3.27 14.66
CA VAL A 77 4.62 -3.68 14.65
C VAL A 77 3.81 -2.62 15.40
N THR A 78 2.82 -2.05 14.74
CA THR A 78 1.83 -1.13 15.32
C THR A 78 0.52 -1.87 15.60
N GLU A 79 -0.47 -1.19 16.18
CA GLU A 79 -1.83 -1.73 16.29
C GLU A 79 -2.45 -2.03 14.91
N SER A 80 -2.03 -1.30 13.87
CA SER A 80 -2.46 -1.52 12.48
C SER A 80 -1.66 -2.61 11.76
N GLY A 81 -0.67 -3.22 12.42
CA GLY A 81 0.19 -4.25 11.83
C GLY A 81 1.65 -3.81 11.63
N PRO A 82 2.47 -4.65 10.98
CA PRO A 82 3.87 -4.35 10.70
C PRO A 82 4.02 -3.18 9.72
N GLY A 83 5.01 -2.33 9.94
CA GLY A 83 5.30 -1.22 9.05
C GLY A 83 6.73 -0.69 9.12
N ILE A 84 7.10 -0.04 8.01
CA ILE A 84 8.30 0.79 7.82
C ILE A 84 7.83 2.22 7.65
N PHE A 85 8.30 3.14 8.49
CA PHE A 85 7.90 4.54 8.47
C PHE A 85 9.10 5.43 8.27
N VAL A 86 8.96 6.44 7.42
CA VAL A 86 9.96 7.51 7.23
C VAL A 86 9.40 8.79 7.83
N TRP A 87 10.18 9.46 8.66
CA TRP A 87 9.78 10.64 9.42
C TRP A 87 10.59 11.87 9.00
N ASP A 88 9.93 13.03 8.95
CA ASP A 88 10.60 14.32 8.75
C ASP A 88 11.06 14.95 10.07
N GLU A 89 11.72 16.11 9.97
CA GLU A 89 12.26 16.86 11.11
C GLU A 89 11.20 17.33 12.11
N LYS A 90 9.94 17.45 11.68
CA LYS A 90 8.81 17.85 12.53
C LYS A 90 8.15 16.64 13.21
N GLY A 91 8.66 15.42 12.98
CA GLY A 91 8.06 14.18 13.46
C GLY A 91 6.81 13.77 12.70
N THR A 92 6.60 14.29 11.48
CA THR A 92 5.50 13.86 10.61
C THR A 92 5.94 12.70 9.72
N SER A 93 5.13 11.64 9.65
CA SER A 93 5.40 10.52 8.77
C SER A 93 5.20 10.93 7.31
N ARG A 94 6.25 10.80 6.49
CA ARG A 94 6.26 11.18 5.06
C ARG A 94 6.12 10.00 4.12
N ALA A 95 6.45 8.80 4.59
CA ALA A 95 6.19 7.57 3.87
C ALA A 95 5.92 6.43 4.84
N GLY A 96 5.11 5.47 4.39
CA GLY A 96 4.82 4.25 5.14
C GLY A 96 4.64 3.08 4.20
N LEU A 97 5.34 1.97 4.45
CA LEU A 97 5.07 0.66 3.85
C LEU A 97 4.57 -0.26 4.96
N GLY A 98 3.39 -0.83 4.82
CA GLY A 98 2.83 -1.72 5.83
C GLY A 98 1.57 -2.40 5.35
N LEU A 99 0.73 -2.80 6.30
CA LEU A 99 -0.57 -3.41 6.03
C LEU A 99 -1.70 -2.46 6.43
N VAL A 100 -2.78 -2.49 5.67
CA VAL A 100 -4.10 -1.98 6.07
C VAL A 100 -5.03 -3.19 6.12
N GLY A 101 -5.37 -3.64 7.33
CA GLY A 101 -5.88 -5.00 7.50
C GLY A 101 -4.80 -6.00 7.08
N ASP A 102 -5.11 -6.86 6.10
CA ASP A 102 -4.16 -7.81 5.51
C ASP A 102 -3.60 -7.35 4.15
N GLU A 103 -3.96 -6.15 3.69
CA GLU A 103 -3.60 -5.65 2.36
C GLU A 103 -2.31 -4.82 2.40
N PRO A 104 -1.28 -5.16 1.61
CA PRO A 104 -0.05 -4.37 1.52
C PRO A 104 -0.29 -2.99 0.93
N VAL A 105 0.20 -1.95 1.61
CA VAL A 105 0.06 -0.55 1.20
C VAL A 105 1.39 0.20 1.35
N LEU A 106 1.78 0.91 0.30
CA LEU A 106 2.77 1.99 0.33
C LEU A 106 2.04 3.33 0.25
N SER A 107 2.35 4.24 1.17
CA SER A 107 1.80 5.61 1.21
C SER A 107 2.92 6.64 1.20
N LEU A 108 2.75 7.70 0.41
CA LEU A 108 3.57 8.91 0.47
C LEU A 108 2.68 10.07 0.93
N ARG A 109 3.15 10.82 1.92
CA ARG A 109 2.39 11.86 2.62
C ARG A 109 3.02 13.24 2.44
N ASP A 110 2.19 14.27 2.41
CA ASP A 110 2.65 15.66 2.44
C ASP A 110 3.06 16.09 3.86
N GLU A 111 3.47 17.35 4.00
CA GLU A 111 3.92 17.93 5.26
C GLU A 111 2.83 18.06 6.33
N ASN A 112 1.56 17.93 5.94
CA ASN A 112 0.42 17.90 6.85
C ASN A 112 0.03 16.47 7.23
N GLY A 113 0.75 15.46 6.73
CA GLY A 113 0.47 14.05 6.96
C GLY A 113 -0.62 13.46 6.05
N ASN A 114 -1.13 14.23 5.08
CA ASN A 114 -2.14 13.75 4.14
C ASN A 114 -1.52 12.84 3.09
N THR A 115 -2.12 11.68 2.85
CA THR A 115 -1.66 10.76 1.80
C THR A 115 -1.89 11.38 0.42
N ARG A 116 -0.80 11.48 -0.36
CA ARG A 116 -0.79 12.04 -1.72
C ARG A 116 -0.65 10.97 -2.79
N VAL A 117 0.06 9.90 -2.46
CA VAL A 117 0.22 8.71 -3.29
C VAL A 117 -0.06 7.50 -2.43
N GLY A 118 -0.90 6.60 -2.93
CA GLY A 118 -1.14 5.30 -2.33
C GLY A 118 -0.95 4.22 -3.38
N LEU A 119 -0.19 3.17 -3.07
CA LEU A 119 -0.04 1.98 -3.89
C LEU A 119 -0.43 0.79 -3.04
N ALA A 120 -1.40 0.01 -3.48
CA ALA A 120 -1.96 -1.07 -2.69
C ALA A 120 -2.18 -2.34 -3.52
N ALA A 121 -1.96 -3.49 -2.90
CA ALA A 121 -2.38 -4.79 -3.42
C ALA A 121 -3.66 -5.23 -2.70
N LEU A 122 -4.82 -4.81 -3.23
CA LEU A 122 -6.12 -5.05 -2.62
C LEU A 122 -6.70 -6.39 -3.08
N LYS A 123 -7.66 -6.93 -2.33
CA LYS A 123 -8.42 -8.13 -2.73
C LYS A 123 -9.13 -7.96 -4.07
N GLY A 124 -9.59 -6.74 -4.36
CA GLY A 124 -10.21 -6.38 -5.65
C GLY A 124 -9.22 -6.19 -6.80
N GLY A 125 -7.92 -6.27 -6.52
CA GLY A 125 -6.82 -6.07 -7.45
C GLY A 125 -5.92 -4.88 -7.05
N PRO A 126 -4.74 -4.75 -7.69
CA PRO A 126 -3.80 -3.68 -7.39
C PRO A 126 -4.35 -2.30 -7.76
N ALA A 127 -4.00 -1.29 -6.97
CA ALA A 127 -4.40 0.09 -7.21
C ALA A 127 -3.29 1.10 -6.87
N LEU A 128 -3.17 2.14 -7.69
CA LEU A 128 -2.41 3.36 -7.45
C LEU A 128 -3.40 4.53 -7.38
N SER A 129 -3.36 5.31 -6.31
CA SER A 129 -4.21 6.48 -6.08
C SER A 129 -3.38 7.75 -5.95
N LEU A 130 -3.80 8.83 -6.60
CA LEU A 130 -3.23 10.17 -6.48
C LEU A 130 -4.28 11.13 -5.92
N SER A 131 -3.92 11.85 -4.86
CA SER A 131 -4.82 12.79 -4.16
C SER A 131 -4.30 14.23 -4.21
N ASP A 132 -5.20 15.21 -4.07
CA ASP A 132 -4.88 16.63 -3.95
C ASP A 132 -4.45 17.04 -2.52
N GLU A 133 -4.14 18.33 -2.32
CA GLU A 133 -3.67 18.90 -1.03
C GLU A 133 -4.66 18.79 0.11
N LYS A 134 -5.94 18.58 -0.21
CA LYS A 134 -6.98 18.37 0.78
C LYS A 134 -7.23 16.87 1.03
N GLY A 135 -6.41 15.99 0.43
CA GLY A 135 -6.56 14.54 0.50
C GLY A 135 -7.66 13.97 -0.41
N ASN A 136 -8.25 14.77 -1.30
CA ASN A 136 -9.27 14.28 -2.21
C ASN A 136 -8.64 13.48 -3.36
N LEU A 137 -9.21 12.33 -3.67
CA LEU A 137 -8.80 11.52 -4.81
C LEU A 137 -8.98 12.29 -6.13
N ARG A 138 -7.95 12.26 -6.98
CA ARG A 138 -7.92 12.93 -8.30
C ARG A 138 -7.71 11.94 -9.44
N THR A 139 -7.00 10.85 -9.18
CA THR A 139 -6.76 9.81 -10.18
C THR A 139 -6.58 8.45 -9.53
N THR A 140 -7.08 7.41 -10.18
CA THR A 140 -6.73 6.01 -9.88
C THR A 140 -6.20 5.31 -11.11
N PHE A 141 -5.29 4.38 -10.88
CA PHE A 141 -4.93 3.30 -11.80
C PHE A 141 -5.24 2.00 -11.07
N ASN A 142 -6.04 1.13 -11.63
CA ASN A 142 -6.49 -0.07 -10.94
C ASN A 142 -6.65 -1.22 -11.91
N VAL A 143 -6.52 -2.44 -11.39
CA VAL A 143 -6.97 -3.65 -12.07
C VAL A 143 -8.10 -4.24 -11.25
N THR A 144 -9.23 -4.51 -11.87
CA THR A 144 -10.40 -5.15 -11.24
C THR A 144 -10.67 -6.51 -11.88
N ALA A 145 -11.76 -7.16 -11.46
CA ALA A 145 -12.25 -8.36 -12.14
C ALA A 145 -12.72 -8.09 -13.59
N ASP A 146 -13.12 -6.86 -13.90
CA ASP A 146 -13.60 -6.47 -15.22
C ASP A 146 -12.47 -6.02 -16.15
N GLY A 147 -11.32 -5.63 -15.60
CA GLY A 147 -10.13 -5.27 -16.36
C GLY A 147 -9.31 -4.13 -15.76
N ALA A 148 -8.38 -3.60 -16.55
CA ALA A 148 -7.55 -2.46 -16.16
C ALA A 148 -8.28 -1.11 -16.34
N GLY A 149 -8.01 -0.14 -15.48
CA GLY A 149 -8.64 1.18 -15.52
C GLY A 149 -7.74 2.31 -15.06
N LEU A 150 -7.89 3.46 -15.71
CA LEU A 150 -7.41 4.78 -15.29
C LEU A 150 -8.63 5.69 -15.20
N VAL A 151 -8.89 6.27 -14.02
CA VAL A 151 -10.06 7.15 -13.80
C VAL A 151 -9.61 8.50 -13.27
N LEU A 152 -10.16 9.58 -13.82
CA LEU A 152 -9.94 10.95 -13.39
C LEU A 152 -11.18 11.49 -12.68
N PHE A 153 -10.96 12.21 -11.57
CA PHE A 153 -12.03 12.78 -10.74
C PHE A 153 -11.93 14.30 -10.70
N ASP A 154 -13.07 14.99 -10.75
CA ASP A 154 -13.17 16.42 -10.51
C ASP A 154 -13.02 16.79 -9.03
N LYS A 155 -13.06 18.09 -8.73
CA LYS A 155 -12.90 18.60 -7.37
C LYS A 155 -13.91 18.07 -6.35
N HIS A 156 -15.07 17.60 -6.80
CA HIS A 156 -16.16 17.06 -6.01
C HIS A 156 -16.14 15.54 -5.89
N GLY A 157 -15.17 14.86 -6.54
CA GLY A 157 -15.06 13.41 -6.56
C GLY A 157 -15.92 12.75 -7.65
N VAL A 158 -16.39 13.51 -8.63
CA VAL A 158 -17.16 12.99 -9.77
C VAL A 158 -16.20 12.58 -10.88
N ASN A 159 -16.43 11.41 -11.49
CA ASN A 159 -15.66 10.97 -12.65
C ASN A 159 -15.79 11.97 -13.80
N ILE A 160 -14.68 12.38 -14.41
CA ILE A 160 -14.68 13.28 -15.58
C ILE A 160 -14.15 12.59 -16.83
N ALA A 161 -13.26 11.62 -16.67
CA ALA A 161 -12.77 10.80 -17.77
C ALA A 161 -12.30 9.43 -17.25
N GLY A 162 -12.28 8.44 -18.14
CA GLY A 162 -11.62 7.17 -17.86
C GLY A 162 -11.11 6.48 -19.12
N LEU A 163 -10.01 5.76 -18.97
CA LEU A 163 -9.55 4.71 -19.91
C LEU A 163 -9.77 3.39 -19.19
N VAL A 164 -10.72 2.59 -19.63
CA VAL A 164 -11.18 1.41 -18.91
C VAL A 164 -11.30 0.24 -19.87
N GLU A 165 -10.98 -0.95 -19.38
CA GLU A 165 -11.44 -2.20 -19.97
C GLU A 165 -12.76 -2.56 -19.27
N ASP A 166 -13.81 -2.73 -20.06
CA ASP A 166 -15.10 -3.26 -19.60
C ASP A 166 -15.33 -4.67 -20.19
N LYS A 167 -16.48 -5.27 -19.86
CA LYS A 167 -16.87 -6.59 -20.36
C LYS A 167 -16.96 -6.70 -21.89
N ASP A 168 -17.14 -5.59 -22.59
CA ASP A 168 -17.34 -5.52 -24.04
C ASP A 168 -16.04 -5.12 -24.77
N GLY A 169 -15.09 -4.51 -24.08
CA GLY A 169 -13.73 -4.24 -24.56
C GLY A 169 -13.11 -2.97 -23.97
N PRO A 170 -12.00 -2.48 -24.57
CA PRO A 170 -11.37 -1.24 -24.15
C PRO A 170 -12.21 -0.02 -24.55
N ALA A 171 -12.31 0.94 -23.64
CA ALA A 171 -13.08 2.16 -23.80
C ALA A 171 -12.39 3.39 -23.20
N MET A 172 -12.65 4.54 -23.81
CA MET A 172 -12.42 5.88 -23.28
C MET A 172 -13.76 6.58 -23.09
N VAL A 173 -14.00 7.08 -21.88
CA VAL A 173 -15.26 7.69 -21.47
C VAL A 173 -15.01 9.11 -21.02
N LEU A 174 -15.85 10.05 -21.45
CA LEU A 174 -15.91 11.40 -20.91
C LEU A 174 -17.28 11.64 -20.29
N PHE A 175 -17.28 12.26 -19.12
CA PHE A 175 -18.49 12.55 -18.35
C PHE A 175 -18.73 14.07 -18.27
N ASP A 176 -19.97 14.48 -18.05
CA ASP A 176 -20.29 15.85 -17.65
C ASP A 176 -20.10 16.08 -16.14
N LYS A 177 -20.33 17.32 -15.70
CA LYS A 177 -20.26 17.74 -14.29
C LYS A 177 -21.22 16.98 -13.35
N ASN A 178 -22.22 16.29 -13.88
CA ASN A 178 -23.19 15.51 -13.10
C ASN A 178 -22.83 14.01 -13.12
N GLY A 179 -21.69 13.62 -13.71
CA GLY A 179 -21.24 12.24 -13.83
C GLY A 179 -21.94 11.46 -14.94
N LYS A 180 -22.58 12.13 -15.91
CA LYS A 180 -23.25 11.46 -17.03
C LYS A 180 -22.31 11.34 -18.23
N VAL A 181 -22.25 10.16 -18.85
CA VAL A 181 -21.45 9.94 -20.07
C VAL A 181 -21.91 10.86 -21.19
N ARG A 182 -20.95 11.58 -21.78
CA ARG A 182 -21.14 12.47 -22.94
C ARG A 182 -20.40 12.02 -24.17
N THR A 183 -19.26 11.35 -24.00
CA THR A 183 -18.50 10.76 -25.12
C THR A 183 -18.03 9.37 -24.73
N TYR A 184 -18.15 8.42 -25.65
CA TYR A 184 -17.73 7.04 -25.47
C TYR A 184 -17.01 6.57 -26.74
N LEU A 185 -15.70 6.37 -26.65
CA LEU A 185 -14.87 5.77 -27.69
C LEU A 185 -14.53 4.36 -27.24
N PHE A 186 -14.98 3.33 -27.95
CA PHE A 186 -14.79 1.95 -27.51
C PHE A 186 -14.62 1.02 -28.71
N VAL A 187 -14.08 -0.18 -28.44
CA VAL A 187 -14.00 -1.26 -29.42
C VAL A 187 -14.74 -2.44 -28.84
N ASP A 188 -15.79 -2.89 -29.53
CA ASP A 188 -16.53 -4.11 -29.19
C ASP A 188 -16.42 -5.15 -30.33
N LYS A 189 -17.20 -6.23 -30.21
CA LYS A 189 -17.26 -7.29 -31.23
C LYS A 189 -17.72 -6.83 -32.62
N GLU A 190 -18.42 -5.69 -32.73
CA GLU A 190 -18.90 -5.14 -34.00
C GLU A 190 -17.85 -4.22 -34.64
N GLY A 191 -16.95 -3.66 -33.84
CA GLY A 191 -15.83 -2.83 -34.28
C GLY A 191 -15.61 -1.58 -33.42
N PRO A 192 -14.73 -0.66 -33.86
CA PRO A 192 -14.48 0.60 -33.17
C PRO A 192 -15.64 1.59 -33.37
N GLN A 193 -16.02 2.27 -32.28
CA GLN A 193 -17.15 3.19 -32.23
C GLN A 193 -16.81 4.42 -31.39
N LEU A 194 -17.19 5.61 -31.87
CA LEU A 194 -17.22 6.86 -31.13
C LEU A 194 -18.68 7.35 -31.08
N LYS A 195 -19.23 7.46 -29.88
CA LYS A 195 -20.60 7.94 -29.63
C LYS A 195 -20.59 9.20 -28.75
N MET A 196 -21.36 10.20 -29.14
CA MET A 196 -21.59 11.42 -28.35
C MET A 196 -23.04 11.50 -27.91
N PHE A 197 -23.28 11.71 -26.61
CA PHE A 197 -24.60 11.60 -25.98
C PHE A 197 -25.11 12.95 -25.46
N ASP A 198 -26.42 13.13 -25.53
CA ASP A 198 -27.13 14.24 -24.90
C ASP A 198 -27.44 13.99 -23.42
N GLU A 199 -28.18 14.92 -22.81
CA GLU A 199 -28.51 14.87 -21.38
C GLU A 199 -29.48 13.74 -21.03
N ASN A 200 -30.08 13.09 -22.02
CA ASN A 200 -31.01 11.97 -21.88
C ASN A 200 -30.35 10.63 -22.25
N PHE A 201 -29.03 10.61 -22.48
CA PHE A 201 -28.27 9.43 -22.89
C PHE A 201 -28.66 8.92 -24.29
N ILE A 202 -29.15 9.82 -25.12
CA ILE A 202 -29.41 9.56 -26.54
C ILE A 202 -28.16 10.01 -27.30
N PHE A 203 -27.54 9.08 -28.05
CA PHE A 203 -26.42 9.45 -28.90
C PHE A 203 -26.93 10.38 -30.01
N ARG A 204 -26.34 11.57 -30.13
CA ARG A 204 -26.65 12.59 -31.15
C ARG A 204 -25.79 12.44 -32.39
N THR A 205 -24.59 11.91 -32.21
CA THR A 205 -23.65 11.65 -33.28
C THR A 205 -22.89 10.37 -32.98
N ALA A 206 -22.67 9.56 -34.01
CA ALA A 206 -21.85 8.36 -33.92
C ALA A 206 -20.95 8.22 -35.15
N LEU A 207 -19.69 7.86 -34.93
CA LEU A 207 -18.76 7.38 -35.95
C LEU A 207 -18.45 5.92 -35.62
N VAL A 208 -18.79 5.01 -36.52
CA VAL A 208 -18.79 3.56 -36.27
C VAL A 208 -18.13 2.88 -37.45
N VAL A 209 -17.24 1.92 -37.21
CA VAL A 209 -16.81 0.97 -38.24
C VAL A 209 -17.45 -0.37 -37.91
N THR A 210 -18.21 -0.90 -38.87
CA THR A 210 -18.87 -2.20 -38.74
C THR A 210 -18.31 -3.18 -39.76
N LYS A 211 -18.74 -4.44 -39.70
CA LYS A 211 -18.48 -5.43 -40.76
C LYS A 211 -18.98 -5.01 -42.15
N ASN A 212 -19.93 -4.09 -42.23
CA ASN A 212 -20.50 -3.57 -43.48
C ASN A 212 -19.86 -2.23 -43.91
N GLY A 213 -18.77 -1.82 -43.27
CA GLY A 213 -18.08 -0.56 -43.57
C GLY A 213 -18.34 0.56 -42.54
N PRO A 214 -17.80 1.76 -42.81
CA PRO A 214 -17.89 2.91 -41.93
C PRO A 214 -19.28 3.57 -41.99
N VAL A 215 -19.70 4.14 -40.86
CA VAL A 215 -20.94 4.88 -40.71
C VAL A 215 -20.68 6.15 -39.89
N LEU A 216 -21.07 7.30 -40.42
CA LEU A 216 -21.28 8.53 -39.66
C LEU A 216 -22.78 8.80 -39.58
N GLY A 217 -23.33 8.88 -38.37
CA GLY A 217 -24.76 9.11 -38.14
C GLY A 217 -25.02 10.31 -37.24
N MET A 218 -26.05 11.09 -37.57
CA MET A 218 -26.62 12.13 -36.71
C MET A 218 -28.07 11.78 -36.37
N TYR A 219 -28.45 12.02 -35.11
CA TYR A 219 -29.71 11.55 -34.55
C TYR A 219 -30.47 12.69 -33.86
N GLY A 220 -31.77 12.73 -34.13
CA GLY A 220 -32.72 13.69 -33.63
C GLY A 220 -33.06 13.42 -32.18
N LYS A 221 -33.84 14.33 -31.59
CA LYS A 221 -34.01 14.40 -30.13
C LYS A 221 -34.54 13.11 -29.50
N ASN A 222 -35.25 12.28 -30.27
CA ASN A 222 -35.86 11.03 -29.82
C ASN A 222 -35.03 9.79 -30.21
N GLY A 223 -33.83 9.97 -30.77
CA GLY A 223 -32.99 8.89 -31.30
C GLY A 223 -33.32 8.50 -32.75
N ASP A 224 -34.23 9.22 -33.38
CA ASP A 224 -34.54 9.11 -34.80
C ASP A 224 -33.33 9.48 -35.67
N LYS A 225 -33.11 8.75 -36.76
CA LYS A 225 -32.04 9.08 -37.72
C LYS A 225 -32.38 10.41 -38.39
N LEU A 226 -31.43 11.34 -38.47
CA LEU A 226 -31.56 12.56 -39.27
C LEU A 226 -30.72 12.45 -40.54
N ILE A 227 -29.45 12.09 -40.38
CA ILE A 227 -28.45 12.03 -41.45
C ILE A 227 -27.61 10.77 -41.25
N ARG A 228 -27.31 10.04 -42.32
CA ARG A 228 -26.31 8.96 -42.32
C ARG A 228 -25.43 9.03 -43.56
N LEU A 229 -24.12 8.97 -43.37
CA LEU A 229 -23.12 8.69 -44.39
C LEU A 229 -22.57 7.28 -44.14
N PHE A 230 -22.66 6.39 -45.13
CA PHE A 230 -22.24 4.99 -44.98
C PHE A 230 -21.82 4.38 -46.32
N GLU A 231 -21.18 3.21 -46.28
CA GLU A 231 -20.89 2.39 -47.46
C GLU A 231 -22.08 1.50 -47.81
N ALA A 232 -22.70 1.73 -48.98
CA ALA A 232 -23.74 0.91 -49.58
C ALA A 232 -23.13 -0.09 -50.58
N GLU A 233 -23.94 -0.99 -51.13
CA GLU A 233 -23.48 -2.00 -52.09
C GLU A 233 -22.83 -1.38 -53.35
N ASP A 234 -23.35 -0.24 -53.82
CA ASP A 234 -22.89 0.43 -55.03
C ASP A 234 -21.89 1.57 -54.78
N GLY A 235 -21.50 1.81 -53.52
CA GLY A 235 -20.58 2.89 -53.15
C GLY A 235 -21.03 3.72 -51.92
N PRO A 236 -20.43 4.89 -51.68
CA PRO A 236 -20.79 5.73 -50.54
C PRO A 236 -22.18 6.36 -50.72
N ALA A 237 -22.99 6.35 -49.66
CA ALA A 237 -24.33 6.95 -49.65
C ALA A 237 -24.48 7.97 -48.51
N LEU A 238 -25.11 9.10 -48.81
CA LEU A 238 -25.54 10.09 -47.82
C LEU A 238 -27.06 10.23 -47.84
N VAL A 239 -27.73 9.84 -46.75
CA VAL A 239 -29.19 9.81 -46.66
C VAL A 239 -29.70 10.77 -45.58
N LEU A 240 -30.68 11.59 -45.94
CA LEU A 240 -31.47 12.42 -45.02
C LEU A 240 -32.83 11.75 -44.79
N TYR A 241 -33.29 11.74 -43.54
CA TYR A 241 -34.55 11.09 -43.15
C TYR A 241 -35.61 12.09 -42.67
N ASP A 242 -36.88 11.77 -42.88
CA ASP A 242 -38.01 12.45 -42.25
C ASP A 242 -38.23 11.98 -40.80
N LYS A 243 -39.22 12.60 -40.14
CA LYS A 243 -39.66 12.26 -38.77
C LYS A 243 -40.16 10.82 -38.59
N ASN A 244 -40.51 10.12 -39.67
CA ASN A 244 -40.99 8.74 -39.67
C ASN A 244 -39.85 7.75 -39.98
N GLY A 245 -38.65 8.24 -40.27
CA GLY A 245 -37.50 7.43 -40.66
C GLY A 245 -37.46 7.05 -42.14
N ALA A 246 -38.29 7.67 -42.98
CA ALA A 246 -38.26 7.49 -44.44
C ALA A 246 -37.20 8.41 -45.07
N PRO A 247 -36.43 7.94 -46.07
CA PRO A 247 -35.47 8.80 -46.77
C PRO A 247 -36.21 9.90 -47.53
N ILE A 248 -35.77 11.15 -47.37
CA ILE A 248 -36.29 12.31 -48.11
C ILE A 248 -35.31 12.82 -49.17
N TRP A 249 -34.03 12.46 -49.02
CA TRP A 249 -32.99 12.77 -49.99
C TRP A 249 -31.83 11.79 -49.83
N GLU A 250 -31.23 11.40 -50.95
CA GLU A 250 -30.07 10.51 -51.02
C GLU A 250 -29.09 11.05 -52.06
N ALA A 251 -27.82 11.16 -51.69
CA ALA A 251 -26.75 11.45 -52.63
C ALA A 251 -26.35 10.17 -53.38
N PRO A 252 -26.17 10.23 -54.70
CA PRO A 252 -25.55 9.16 -55.49
C PRO A 252 -24.03 9.05 -55.23
#